data_AF-A0A972L5E7-F1
#
_entry.id   AF-A0A972L5E7-F1
#
_cell.length_a   1.000
_cell.length_b   1.000
_cell.length_c   1.000
_cell.angle_alpha   90.00
_cell.angle_beta   90.00
_cell.angle_gamma   90.00
#
_symmetry.space_group_name_H-M   'P 1'
#
loop_
_entity.id
_entity.type
_entity.pdbx_description
1 polymer ?
#
loop_
_entity_poly.entity_id
_entity_poly.type
_entity_poly.pdbx_seq_one_letter_code
_entity_poly.pdbx_strand_id
1 'polypeptide(L)'
;MMTKGCKRLLRIFWIVSFLLLPSGVITTQAAVESSLVKTLHIGKRVLDMTATVDGKLLFVLTRGEVLVYNARNQKLSGRISVDPDINRITISPRGNQLFASNGKTKTLSVVNVNLVYDIDAKGVPFKGPADAPVVIAVFDDYQ
;
A
#
# COMPACT_ATOMS: atom_id res chain seq x y z
N MET A 1 48.30 44.06 44.89
CA MET A 1 47.89 42.86 45.66
C MET A 1 46.51 43.16 46.25
N MET A 2 45.41 42.41 46.15
CA MET A 2 45.16 41.00 45.87
C MET A 2 43.63 40.83 45.57
N THR A 3 43.14 41.15 44.36
CA THR A 3 41.68 41.14 44.05
C THR A 3 41.26 40.25 42.87
N LYS A 4 42.19 39.48 42.29
CA LYS A 4 41.93 38.63 41.10
C LYS A 4 41.37 37.22 41.42
N GLY A 5 41.43 36.76 42.67
CA GLY A 5 41.01 35.40 43.08
C GLY A 5 39.49 35.22 43.22
N CYS A 6 38.79 36.19 43.81
CA CYS A 6 37.36 36.08 44.13
C CYS A 6 36.45 36.06 42.88
N LYS A 7 36.81 36.82 41.84
CA LYS A 7 36.08 36.82 40.55
C LYS A 7 36.28 35.53 39.74
N ARG A 8 37.36 34.78 40.00
CA ARG A 8 37.66 33.51 39.32
C ARG A 8 36.85 32.36 39.92
N LEU A 9 36.73 32.31 41.25
CA LEU A 9 35.88 31.31 41.93
C LEU A 9 34.39 31.51 41.64
N LEU A 10 33.90 32.76 41.62
CA LEU A 10 32.48 33.03 41.32
C LEU A 10 32.12 32.67 39.86
N ARG A 11 33.06 32.84 38.92
CA ARG A 11 32.90 32.39 37.52
C ARG A 11 32.88 30.86 37.40
N ILE A 12 33.73 30.15 38.13
CA ILE A 12 33.76 28.69 38.12
C ILE A 12 32.46 28.13 38.71
N PHE A 13 31.91 28.77 39.75
CA PHE A 13 30.63 28.35 40.34
C PHE A 13 29.45 28.52 39.37
N TRP A 14 29.41 29.59 38.59
CA TRP A 14 28.41 29.78 37.53
C TRP A 14 28.56 28.78 36.37
N ILE A 15 29.80 28.42 36.01
CA ILE A 15 30.07 27.44 34.95
C ILE A 15 29.67 26.02 35.41
N VAL A 16 29.95 25.64 36.65
CA VAL A 16 29.57 24.33 37.19
C VAL A 16 28.06 24.24 37.44
N SER A 17 27.40 25.31 37.86
CA SER A 17 25.94 25.34 38.03
C SER A 17 25.18 25.27 36.69
N PHE A 18 25.76 25.80 35.60
CA PHE A 18 25.18 25.68 34.26
C PHE A 18 25.37 24.27 33.68
N LEU A 19 26.40 23.54 34.13
CA LEU A 19 26.69 22.16 33.72
C LEU A 19 25.80 21.10 34.43
N LEU A 20 25.08 21.51 35.48
CA LEU A 20 24.20 20.64 36.28
C LEU A 20 22.70 20.84 35.98
N LEU A 21 22.37 21.54 34.89
CA LEU A 21 21.00 21.55 34.38
C LEU A 21 20.67 20.13 33.87
N PRO A 22 19.66 19.44 34.44
CA PRO A 22 19.30 18.12 33.98
C PRO A 22 18.87 18.23 32.52
N SER A 23 19.67 17.64 31.64
CA SER A 23 19.35 17.47 30.22
C SER A 23 18.12 16.55 30.15
N GLY A 24 16.94 17.17 30.16
CA GLY A 24 15.66 16.50 30.04
C GLY A 24 15.68 15.64 28.78
N VAL A 25 15.54 14.33 28.97
CA VAL A 25 15.47 13.38 27.87
C VAL A 25 14.12 13.61 27.18
N ILE A 26 14.13 14.31 26.05
CA ILE A 26 12.94 14.48 25.21
C ILE A 26 12.68 13.13 24.55
N THR A 27 11.76 12.35 25.13
CA THR A 27 11.25 11.15 24.47
C THR A 27 10.25 11.60 23.41
N THR A 28 10.62 11.56 22.14
CA THR A 28 9.68 11.81 21.04
C THR A 28 8.74 10.60 20.95
N GLN A 29 7.56 10.70 21.56
CA GLN A 29 6.48 9.75 21.31
C GLN A 29 5.88 10.05 19.94
N ALA A 30 5.82 9.05 19.05
CA ALA A 30 5.11 9.19 17.79
C ALA A 30 3.62 9.38 18.10
N ALA A 31 3.08 10.56 17.78
CA ALA A 31 1.64 10.81 17.84
C ALA A 31 0.99 10.35 16.53
N VAL A 32 -0.08 9.56 16.64
CA VAL A 32 -0.89 9.15 15.47
C VAL A 32 -2.03 10.15 15.32
N GLU A 33 -1.99 10.96 14.27
CA GLU A 33 -3.11 11.83 13.89
C GLU A 33 -4.00 11.08 12.89
N SER A 34 -5.29 10.93 13.22
CA SER A 34 -6.26 10.24 12.37
C SER A 34 -7.30 11.21 11.83
N SER A 35 -7.51 11.21 10.52
CA SER A 35 -8.58 11.97 9.89
C SER A 35 -9.40 11.07 8.96
N LEU A 36 -10.72 11.27 8.94
CA LEU A 36 -11.61 10.54 8.05
C LEU A 36 -11.42 11.07 6.63
N VAL A 37 -10.85 10.25 5.74
CA VAL A 37 -10.62 10.64 4.34
C VAL A 37 -11.90 10.50 3.52
N LYS A 38 -12.61 9.37 3.62
CA LYS A 38 -13.79 9.08 2.80
C LYS A 38 -14.58 7.88 3.32
N THR A 39 -15.89 7.88 3.08
CA THR A 39 -16.79 6.74 3.28
C THR A 39 -17.30 6.24 1.93
N LEU A 40 -17.24 4.93 1.69
CA LEU A 40 -17.68 4.29 0.44
C LEU A 40 -18.96 3.49 0.66
N HIS A 41 -20.02 3.78 -0.09
CA HIS A 41 -21.28 3.04 -0.04
C HIS A 41 -21.26 1.87 -1.03
N ILE A 42 -21.07 0.65 -0.52
CA ILE A 42 -20.93 -0.56 -1.34
C ILE A 42 -22.27 -1.24 -1.64
N GLY A 43 -23.34 -0.92 -0.90
CA GLY A 43 -24.69 -1.45 -1.12
C GLY A 43 -24.87 -2.94 -0.77
N LYS A 44 -23.78 -3.63 -0.44
CA LYS A 44 -23.75 -5.02 0.03
C LYS A 44 -23.01 -5.11 1.37
N ARG A 45 -23.30 -6.15 2.14
CA ARG A 45 -22.58 -6.45 3.38
C ARG A 45 -21.12 -6.79 3.05
N VAL A 46 -20.20 -6.00 3.58
CA VAL A 46 -18.76 -6.26 3.55
C VAL A 46 -18.44 -7.35 4.57
N LEU A 47 -17.75 -8.40 4.13
CA LEU A 47 -17.35 -9.53 4.97
C LEU A 47 -15.88 -9.41 5.41
N ASP A 48 -15.01 -9.01 4.48
CA ASP A 48 -13.56 -8.88 4.69
C ASP A 48 -12.96 -7.92 3.64
N MET A 49 -11.73 -7.46 3.85
CA MET A 49 -11.01 -6.65 2.87
C MET A 49 -9.49 -6.84 2.94
N THR A 50 -8.82 -6.66 1.82
CA THR A 50 -7.35 -6.66 1.74
C THR A 50 -6.88 -5.67 0.68
N ALA A 51 -5.66 -5.15 0.82
CA ALA A 51 -5.07 -4.22 -0.13
C ALA A 51 -3.75 -4.79 -0.65
N THR A 52 -3.39 -4.46 -1.90
CA THR A 52 -2.06 -4.79 -2.41
C THR A 52 -0.99 -4.05 -1.63
N VAL A 53 0.21 -4.64 -1.56
CA VAL A 53 1.37 -4.02 -0.87
C VAL A 53 1.73 -2.67 -1.48
N ASP A 54 1.53 -2.49 -2.79
CA ASP A 54 1.75 -1.22 -3.48
C ASP A 54 0.63 -0.19 -3.26
N GLY A 55 -0.43 -0.56 -2.52
CA GLY A 55 -1.53 0.31 -2.16
C GLY A 55 -2.37 0.80 -3.35
N LYS A 56 -2.26 0.17 -4.54
CA LYS A 56 -3.03 0.60 -5.72
C LYS A 56 -4.42 0.00 -5.78
N LEU A 57 -4.60 -1.22 -5.25
CA LEU A 57 -5.86 -1.94 -5.29
C LEU A 57 -6.36 -2.27 -3.90
N LEU A 58 -7.67 -2.16 -3.72
CA LEU A 58 -8.41 -2.58 -2.54
C LEU A 58 -9.42 -3.66 -2.98
N PHE A 59 -9.31 -4.83 -2.39
CA PHE A 59 -10.24 -5.95 -2.59
C PHE A 59 -11.21 -5.98 -1.42
N VAL A 60 -12.51 -5.96 -1.72
CA VAL A 60 -13.57 -6.00 -0.73
C VAL A 60 -14.42 -7.24 -0.96
N LEU A 61 -14.40 -8.17 -0.01
CA LEU A 61 -15.22 -9.37 -0.06
C LEU A 61 -16.66 -9.04 0.31
N THR A 62 -17.57 -9.46 -0.55
CA THR A 62 -19.01 -9.51 -0.29
C THR A 62 -19.52 -10.92 -0.56
N ARG A 63 -20.80 -11.19 -0.32
CA ARG A 63 -21.37 -12.53 -0.58
C ARG A 63 -21.35 -12.83 -2.08
N GLY A 64 -20.53 -13.79 -2.49
CA GLY A 64 -20.44 -14.33 -3.86
C GLY A 64 -19.53 -13.55 -4.81
N GLU A 65 -18.93 -12.45 -4.36
CA GLU A 65 -17.98 -11.69 -5.18
C GLU A 65 -16.99 -10.88 -4.34
N VAL A 66 -15.84 -10.62 -4.95
CA VAL A 66 -14.84 -9.67 -4.48
C VAL A 66 -14.86 -8.46 -5.40
N LEU A 67 -15.13 -7.30 -4.82
CA LEU A 67 -15.11 -6.01 -5.52
C LEU A 67 -13.68 -5.47 -5.50
N VAL A 68 -13.17 -5.07 -6.67
CA VAL A 68 -11.82 -4.54 -6.83
C VAL A 68 -11.91 -3.04 -7.04
N TYR A 69 -11.38 -2.25 -6.11
CA TYR A 69 -11.34 -0.80 -6.19
C TYR A 69 -9.92 -0.31 -6.43
N ASN A 70 -9.79 0.77 -7.19
CA ASN A 70 -8.57 1.57 -7.18
C ASN A 70 -8.51 2.35 -5.86
N ALA A 71 -7.48 2.14 -5.06
CA ALA A 71 -7.39 2.71 -3.72
C ALA A 71 -7.18 4.24 -3.73
N ARG A 72 -6.59 4.80 -4.79
CA ARG A 72 -6.33 6.25 -4.90
C ARG A 72 -7.60 7.05 -5.15
N ASN A 73 -8.44 6.61 -6.08
CA ASN A 73 -9.66 7.34 -6.47
C ASN A 73 -10.97 6.68 -5.98
N GLN A 74 -10.87 5.52 -5.32
CA GLN A 74 -11.97 4.71 -4.81
C GLN A 74 -13.01 4.35 -5.88
N LYS A 75 -12.60 4.29 -7.16
CA LYS A 75 -13.46 3.80 -8.25
C LYS A 75 -13.39 2.29 -8.32
N LEU A 76 -14.54 1.68 -8.62
CA LEU A 76 -14.61 0.26 -8.87
C LEU A 76 -13.91 -0.06 -10.20
N SER A 77 -12.85 -0.86 -10.11
CA SER A 77 -12.06 -1.32 -11.26
C SER A 77 -12.54 -2.66 -11.80
N GLY A 78 -13.18 -3.50 -10.97
CA GLY A 78 -13.62 -4.82 -11.40
C GLY A 78 -14.34 -5.63 -10.34
N ARG A 79 -14.78 -6.82 -10.73
CA ARG A 79 -15.46 -7.79 -9.87
C ARG A 79 -14.91 -9.18 -10.15
N ILE A 80 -14.71 -9.96 -9.09
CA ILE A 80 -14.22 -11.33 -9.16
C ILE A 80 -15.29 -12.20 -8.53
N SER A 81 -15.90 -13.11 -9.29
CA SER A 81 -16.84 -14.08 -8.75
C SER A 81 -16.11 -15.09 -7.85
N VAL A 82 -16.65 -15.32 -6.66
CA VAL A 82 -16.14 -16.31 -5.71
C VAL A 82 -17.30 -17.11 -5.13
N ASP A 83 -16.99 -18.22 -4.47
CA ASP A 83 -18.01 -18.99 -3.75
C ASP A 83 -18.70 -18.10 -2.68
N PRO A 84 -20.05 -18.07 -2.61
CA PRO A 84 -20.80 -17.30 -1.62
C PRO A 84 -20.51 -17.60 -0.15
N ASP A 85 -19.91 -18.75 0.14
CA ASP A 85 -19.59 -19.19 1.50
C ASP A 85 -18.20 -18.73 1.97
N ILE A 86 -17.38 -18.15 1.10
CA ILE A 86 -16.10 -17.52 1.48
C ILE A 86 -16.34 -16.41 2.49
N ASN A 87 -15.50 -16.36 3.52
CA ASN A 87 -15.60 -15.37 4.59
C ASN A 87 -14.30 -14.62 4.88
N ARG A 88 -13.16 -15.05 4.32
CA ARG A 88 -11.89 -14.33 4.42
C ARG A 88 -11.12 -14.31 3.12
N ILE A 89 -10.42 -13.21 2.88
CA ILE A 89 -9.52 -13.03 1.73
C ILE A 89 -8.17 -12.48 2.15
N THR A 90 -7.12 -12.86 1.43
CA THR A 90 -5.79 -12.22 1.53
C THR A 90 -5.10 -12.24 0.18
N ILE A 91 -4.32 -11.21 -0.14
CA ILE A 91 -3.61 -11.08 -1.41
C ILE A 91 -2.14 -11.47 -1.22
N SER A 92 -1.55 -12.12 -2.23
CA SER A 92 -0.12 -12.39 -2.26
C SER A 92 0.69 -11.09 -2.21
N PRO A 93 1.92 -11.10 -1.67
CA PRO A 93 2.78 -9.91 -1.68
C PRO A 93 3.06 -9.38 -3.10
N ARG A 94 3.01 -10.26 -4.11
CA ARG A 94 3.15 -9.90 -5.53
C ARG A 94 1.87 -9.35 -6.16
N GLY A 95 0.73 -9.41 -5.48
CA GLY A 95 -0.55 -8.88 -5.96
C GLY A 95 -1.22 -9.68 -7.08
N ASN A 96 -0.70 -10.86 -7.42
CA ASN A 96 -1.16 -11.68 -8.55
C ASN A 96 -2.04 -12.88 -8.14
N GLN A 97 -2.16 -13.16 -6.83
CA GLN A 97 -2.96 -14.26 -6.32
C GLN A 97 -3.76 -13.79 -5.11
N LEU A 98 -5.07 -14.05 -5.13
CA LEU A 98 -5.98 -13.82 -4.03
C LEU A 98 -6.36 -15.17 -3.42
N PHE A 99 -6.07 -15.34 -2.14
CA PHE A 99 -6.44 -16.50 -1.36
C PHE A 99 -7.79 -16.22 -0.70
N ALA A 100 -8.79 -17.05 -1.00
CA ALA A 100 -10.14 -16.94 -0.48
C ALA A 100 -10.41 -18.18 0.37
N SER A 101 -10.83 -18.02 1.63
CA SER A 101 -11.05 -19.15 2.53
C SER A 101 -12.40 -19.09 3.22
N ASN A 102 -12.90 -20.27 3.57
CA ASN A 102 -14.01 -20.43 4.48
C ASN A 102 -13.59 -21.33 5.65
N GLY A 103 -13.47 -20.72 6.83
CA GLY A 103 -13.12 -21.43 8.06
C GLY A 103 -14.14 -22.50 8.50
N LYS A 104 -15.41 -22.40 8.08
CA LYS A 104 -16.47 -23.37 8.43
C LYS A 104 -16.40 -24.63 7.58
N THR A 105 -16.25 -24.47 6.27
CA THR A 105 -16.18 -25.59 5.31
C THR A 105 -14.76 -26.13 5.14
N LYS A 106 -13.75 -25.50 5.77
CA LYS A 106 -12.34 -25.86 5.68
C LYS A 106 -11.80 -25.83 4.23
N THR A 107 -12.35 -24.93 3.41
CA THR A 107 -11.95 -24.76 2.02
C THR A 107 -11.05 -23.54 1.84
N LEU A 108 -10.10 -23.66 0.91
CA LEU A 108 -9.21 -22.60 0.47
C LEU A 108 -9.18 -22.60 -1.05
N SER A 109 -9.46 -21.45 -1.65
CA SER A 109 -9.42 -21.22 -3.08
C SER A 109 -8.30 -20.23 -3.40
N VAL A 110 -7.57 -20.49 -4.47
CA VAL A 110 -6.53 -19.60 -4.99
C VAL A 110 -7.04 -19.02 -6.30
N VAL A 111 -7.18 -17.70 -6.36
CA VAL A 111 -7.68 -16.97 -7.52
C VAL A 111 -6.55 -16.15 -8.11
N ASN A 112 -6.21 -16.39 -9.38
CA ASN A 112 -5.25 -15.54 -10.08
C ASN A 112 -5.90 -14.18 -10.39
N VAL A 113 -5.18 -13.10 -10.09
CA VAL A 113 -5.63 -11.74 -10.33
C VAL A 113 -4.78 -11.14 -11.44
N ASN A 114 -5.41 -10.94 -12.60
CA ASN A 114 -4.80 -10.27 -13.75
C ASN A 114 -5.54 -8.97 -14.02
N LEU A 115 -4.81 -7.86 -14.05
CA LEU A 115 -5.35 -6.58 -14.47
C LEU A 115 -5.36 -6.53 -16.00
N VAL A 116 -6.56 -6.45 -16.57
CA VAL A 116 -6.75 -6.22 -18.00
C VAL A 116 -7.00 -4.73 -18.18
N TYR A 117 -6.19 -4.10 -19.02
CA TYR A 117 -6.35 -2.69 -19.39
C TYR A 117 -6.71 -2.63 -20.87
N ASP A 118 -7.84 -2.00 -21.19
CA ASP A 118 -8.15 -1.62 -22.56
C ASP A 118 -7.30 -0.40 -22.91
N ILE A 119 -6.25 -0.62 -23.70
CA ILE A 119 -5.41 0.45 -24.22
C ILE A 119 -6.03 0.89 -25.56
N ASP A 120 -6.67 2.05 -25.55
CA ASP A 120 -7.11 2.67 -26.80
C ASP A 120 -5.88 3.19 -27.56
N ALA A 121 -5.48 2.46 -28.61
CA ALA A 121 -4.38 2.84 -29.47
C ALA A 121 -4.79 3.86 -30.56
N LYS A 122 -6.01 4.40 -30.54
CA LYS A 122 -6.42 5.40 -31.53
C LYS A 122 -5.57 6.66 -31.43
N GLY A 123 -4.98 7.06 -32.56
CA GLY A 123 -4.18 8.28 -32.66
C GLY A 123 -2.80 8.19 -32.01
N VAL A 124 -2.37 7.01 -31.54
CA VAL A 124 -0.98 6.83 -31.13
C VAL A 124 -0.06 6.93 -32.36
N PRO A 125 1.11 7.58 -32.25
CA PRO A 125 2.07 7.65 -33.35
C PRO A 125 2.46 6.24 -33.79
N PHE A 126 2.28 5.92 -35.07
CA PHE A 126 2.78 4.68 -35.67
C PHE A 126 3.81 5.00 -36.76
N LYS A 127 4.76 4.08 -36.96
CA LYS A 127 5.84 4.24 -37.93
C LYS A 127 5.54 3.37 -39.15
N GLY A 128 5.39 4.01 -40.30
CA GLY A 128 5.04 3.34 -41.57
C GLY A 128 3.56 3.46 -41.93
N PRO A 129 3.11 2.85 -43.04
CA PRO A 129 1.71 2.78 -43.43
C PRO A 129 0.84 2.01 -42.41
N ALA A 130 -0.45 2.33 -42.35
CA ALA A 130 -1.38 1.68 -41.42
C ALA A 130 -1.60 0.18 -41.71
N ASP A 131 -1.37 -0.21 -42.96
CA ASP A 131 -1.49 -1.56 -43.53
C ASP A 131 -0.12 -2.20 -43.81
N ALA A 132 0.95 -1.70 -43.16
CA ALA A 132 2.30 -2.21 -43.39
C ALA A 132 2.39 -3.72 -43.09
N PRO A 133 3.03 -4.52 -43.98
CA PRO A 133 3.18 -5.95 -43.76
C PRO A 133 4.08 -6.21 -42.54
N VAL A 134 3.58 -6.99 -41.58
CA VAL A 134 4.33 -7.43 -40.40
C VAL A 134 4.89 -8.82 -40.67
N VAL A 135 6.22 -8.95 -40.57
CA VAL A 135 6.90 -10.25 -40.67
C VAL A 135 7.19 -10.75 -39.25
N ILE A 136 6.59 -11.88 -38.87
CA ILE A 136 6.93 -12.60 -37.63
C ILE A 136 7.95 -13.67 -38.01
N ALA A 137 9.22 -13.45 -37.65
CA ALA A 137 10.25 -14.47 -37.74
C ALA A 137 10.27 -15.26 -36.43
N VAL A 138 10.11 -16.58 -36.53
CA VAL A 138 10.33 -17.50 -35.42
C VAL A 138 11.67 -18.18 -35.66
N PHE A 139 12.57 -18.07 -34.69
CA PHE A 139 13.84 -18.80 -34.68
C PHE A 139 13.71 -19.92 -33.66
N ASP A 140 13.83 -21.17 -34.11
CA ASP A 140 13.91 -22.37 -33.27
C ASP A 140 15.35 -22.92 -33.33
N ASP A 141 16.31 -22.21 -32.75
CA ASP A 141 17.69 -22.68 -32.66
C ASP A 141 17.94 -23.47 -31.36
N TYR A 142 17.58 -24.75 -31.36
CA TYR A 142 18.12 -25.71 -30.41
C TYR A 142 18.83 -26.85 -31.17
N GLN A 143 20.16 -26.79 -31.22
CA GLN A 143 21.06 -27.93 -31.46
C GLN A 143 21.96 -28.12 -30.25
#